data_AF-A0A653BSE5-F1
#
_entry.id   AF-A0A653BSE5-F1
#
_cell.length_a   1.000
_cell.length_b   1.000
_cell.length_c   1.000
_cell.angle_alpha   90.00
_cell.angle_beta   90.00
_cell.angle_gamma   90.00
#
_symmetry.space_group_name_H-M   'P 1'
#
loop_
_entity.id
_entity.type
_entity.pdbx_description
1 polymer ?
#
loop_
_entity_poly.entity_id
_entity_poly.type
_entity_poly.pdbx_seq_one_letter_code
_entity_poly.pdbx_strand_id
1 'polypeptide(L)'
;MMDAKFRNKRNPSSNSILGLFVKGVQRPAGVDDLDRQLEEEIMAEREKLKAQADNYDKKMIAQFRKELFRNRLEKVVGVFYTRSAYTTSGETRPLLTVLTDTTIYVAGTKPNGAYCNHFVLPYTELNTILIGPNSQTIHFSNYDKDMQCIVTTGCSNMTRDLVGRLEIAMRRDKNKPKLPAVKHLSMTDMTNLRRNVCKQTSVDKEEEYFYYSIVNVQDLASEGDSTPLGPNKEGPLMFKTSESEASRWETAYFILKAGVLYMLSSVSQRVPMRVFPLINGSCQGARRVFNSIRPHTFQLIVEGRSLLLAAPDEYAYTNREKNPTQACTLLMTSEHILTVREAFSFTVTSLLPPRSNHDPIKGAQALSCACIVDLTSFRLPSAEQSWCILEFACREVHEYSGDWILYFSTNAEVTVFR
;
A
#
# COMPACT_ATOMS: atom_id res chain seq x y z
N MET A 1 58.21 37.70 19.11
CA MET A 1 58.37 36.84 17.92
C MET A 1 57.02 36.19 17.63
N MET A 2 56.53 36.37 16.42
CA MET A 2 55.22 35.94 15.93
C MET A 2 55.09 34.42 15.74
N ASP A 3 53.83 33.96 15.83
CA ASP A 3 53.14 32.91 15.05
C ASP A 3 53.73 31.50 14.86
N ALA A 4 52.95 30.46 15.22
CA ALA A 4 52.07 29.77 14.26
C ALA A 4 51.50 28.40 14.76
N LYS A 5 50.16 28.31 14.72
CA LYS A 5 49.32 27.20 14.20
C LYS A 5 49.22 25.85 14.93
N PHE A 6 48.03 25.68 15.54
CA PHE A 6 47.27 24.44 15.71
C PHE A 6 47.17 23.58 14.44
N ARG A 7 47.23 22.25 14.59
CA ARG A 7 46.42 21.33 13.77
C ARG A 7 46.18 19.97 14.45
N ASN A 8 44.91 19.75 14.82
CA ASN A 8 44.30 18.47 15.19
C ASN A 8 44.50 17.43 14.09
N LYS A 9 45.05 16.25 14.42
CA LYS A 9 44.98 15.05 13.59
C LYS A 9 43.55 14.48 13.64
N ARG A 10 42.82 14.61 12.54
CA ARG A 10 41.61 13.83 12.25
C ARG A 10 42.05 12.46 11.72
N ASN A 11 41.57 11.38 12.34
CA ASN A 11 41.65 10.03 11.77
C ASN A 11 40.70 9.95 10.55
N PRO A 12 41.16 9.49 9.37
CA PRO A 12 40.26 9.11 8.29
C PRO A 12 39.75 7.69 8.53
N SER A 13 38.44 7.56 8.66
CA SER A 13 37.69 6.30 8.67
C SER A 13 37.83 5.58 7.33
N SER A 14 38.40 4.38 7.33
CA SER A 14 38.48 3.49 6.18
C SER A 14 37.12 2.84 5.92
N ASN A 15 36.31 3.44 5.05
CA ASN A 15 35.25 2.72 4.34
C ASN A 15 35.85 2.13 3.06
N SER A 16 36.56 0.99 3.17
CA SER A 16 36.88 0.20 1.98
C SER A 16 35.68 -0.68 1.67
N ILE A 17 34.95 -0.31 0.61
CA ILE A 17 33.88 -1.11 0.02
C ILE A 17 34.44 -2.49 -0.35
N LEU A 18 33.79 -3.55 0.12
CA LEU A 18 34.09 -4.95 -0.20
C LEU A 18 33.92 -5.17 -1.72
N GLY A 19 35.00 -5.00 -2.47
CA GLY A 19 35.06 -5.44 -3.86
C GLY A 19 35.08 -6.97 -3.93
N LEU A 20 34.11 -7.55 -4.63
CA LEU A 20 34.11 -8.97 -4.99
C LEU A 20 35.42 -9.32 -5.70
N PHE A 21 36.30 -10.05 -5.02
CA PHE A 21 37.59 -10.46 -5.57
C PHE A 21 37.42 -11.79 -6.33
N VAL A 22 37.37 -11.72 -7.66
CA VAL A 22 37.48 -12.90 -8.52
C VAL A 22 38.96 -13.17 -8.78
N LYS A 23 39.47 -14.28 -8.25
CA LYS A 23 40.88 -14.67 -8.35
C LYS A 23 41.28 -14.83 -9.83
N GLY A 24 42.17 -13.96 -10.32
CA GLY A 24 42.71 -14.01 -11.69
C GLY A 24 42.39 -12.82 -12.60
N VAL A 25 41.52 -11.89 -12.17
CA VAL A 25 41.19 -10.69 -12.95
C VAL A 25 42.14 -9.55 -12.56
N GLN A 26 43.01 -9.12 -13.48
CA GLN A 26 43.79 -7.89 -13.30
C GLN A 26 42.86 -6.68 -13.47
N ARG A 27 42.83 -5.78 -12.47
CA ARG A 27 42.07 -4.52 -12.57
C ARG A 27 42.70 -3.66 -13.68
N PRO A 28 41.91 -3.15 -14.64
CA PRO A 28 42.42 -2.20 -15.62
C PRO A 28 42.88 -0.91 -14.93
N ALA A 29 43.99 -0.33 -15.38
CA ALA A 29 44.49 0.94 -14.87
C ALA A 29 43.51 2.08 -15.24
N GLY A 30 43.07 2.87 -14.26
CA GLY A 30 42.13 3.98 -14.45
C GLY A 30 40.73 3.77 -13.85
N VAL A 31 40.44 2.60 -13.26
CA VAL A 31 39.15 2.34 -12.57
C VAL A 31 38.94 3.30 -11.39
N ASP A 32 40.00 3.64 -10.64
CA ASP A 32 39.88 4.57 -9.51
C ASP A 32 39.52 6.01 -9.94
N ASP A 33 39.90 6.43 -11.15
CA ASP A 33 39.51 7.75 -11.70
C ASP A 33 38.06 7.74 -12.21
N LEU A 34 37.61 6.62 -12.79
CA LEU A 34 36.23 6.44 -13.24
C LEU A 34 35.27 6.31 -12.04
N ASP A 35 35.64 5.55 -11.01
CA ASP A 35 34.87 5.41 -9.77
C ASP A 35 34.78 6.77 -9.04
N ARG A 36 35.87 7.56 -9.01
CA ARG A 36 35.85 8.92 -8.46
C ARG A 36 34.92 9.85 -9.25
N GLN A 37 34.95 9.80 -10.59
CA GLN A 37 34.04 10.59 -11.43
C GLN A 37 32.57 10.17 -11.23
N LEU A 38 32.30 8.88 -11.11
CA LEU A 38 30.96 8.35 -10.85
C LEU A 38 30.44 8.77 -9.47
N GLU A 39 31.30 8.77 -8.44
CA GLU A 39 30.97 9.27 -7.11
C GLU A 39 30.68 10.78 -7.11
N GLU A 40 31.46 11.57 -7.84
CA GLU A 40 31.23 13.01 -8.01
C GLU A 40 29.91 13.30 -8.74
N GLU A 41 29.57 12.54 -9.78
CA GLU A 41 28.30 12.65 -10.49
C GLU A 41 27.10 12.25 -9.62
N ILE A 42 27.19 11.13 -8.88
CA ILE A 42 26.15 10.68 -7.95
C ILE A 42 25.92 11.72 -6.83
N MET A 43 26.99 12.31 -6.32
CA MET A 43 26.91 13.37 -5.29
C MET A 43 26.28 14.64 -5.85
N ALA A 44 26.68 15.07 -7.05
CA ALA A 44 26.09 16.22 -7.72
C ALA A 44 24.60 16.03 -8.04
N GLU A 45 24.20 14.83 -8.45
CA GLU A 45 22.80 14.49 -8.70
C GLU A 45 21.98 14.43 -7.41
N ARG A 46 22.54 13.88 -6.33
CA ARG A 46 21.92 13.94 -4.98
C ARG A 46 21.76 15.37 -4.47
N GLU A 47 22.73 16.25 -4.71
CA GLU A 47 22.62 17.67 -4.35
C GLU A 47 21.57 18.39 -5.19
N LYS A 48 21.48 18.10 -6.49
CA LYS A 48 20.40 18.62 -7.35
C LYS A 48 19.02 18.16 -6.88
N LEU A 49 18.87 16.87 -6.54
CA LEU A 49 17.62 16.32 -6.01
C LEU A 49 17.25 16.94 -4.65
N LYS A 50 18.23 17.17 -3.76
CA LYS A 50 18.01 17.90 -2.49
C LYS A 50 17.60 19.34 -2.71
N ALA A 51 18.26 20.08 -3.60
CA ALA A 51 17.91 21.45 -3.91
C ALA A 51 16.52 21.57 -4.56
N GLN A 52 16.13 20.60 -5.39
CA GLN A 52 14.79 20.51 -5.96
C GLN A 52 13.73 20.19 -4.90
N ALA A 53 14.02 19.28 -3.96
CA ALA A 53 13.15 18.97 -2.83
C ALA A 53 12.96 20.20 -1.92
N ASP A 54 14.04 20.91 -1.57
CA ASP A 54 14.00 22.12 -0.74
C ASP A 54 13.17 23.24 -1.39
N ASN A 55 13.23 23.37 -2.72
CA ASN A 55 12.42 24.34 -3.45
C ASN A 55 10.93 23.94 -3.50
N TYR A 56 10.65 22.64 -3.66
CA TYR A 56 9.30 22.09 -3.59
C TYR A 56 8.69 22.31 -2.21
N ASP A 57 9.45 22.10 -1.14
CA ASP A 57 9.03 22.33 0.24
C ASP A 57 8.70 23.81 0.49
N LYS A 58 9.52 24.74 -0.01
CA LYS A 58 9.23 26.18 0.12
C LYS A 58 7.95 26.60 -0.59
N LYS A 59 7.72 26.09 -1.81
CA LYS A 59 6.49 26.37 -2.58
C LYS A 59 5.26 25.78 -1.91
N MET A 60 5.36 24.54 -1.41
CA MET A 60 4.30 23.86 -0.68
C MET A 60 3.95 24.62 0.61
N ILE A 61 4.94 25.00 1.41
CA ILE A 61 4.73 25.78 2.64
C ILE A 61 4.09 27.13 2.35
N ALA A 62 4.50 27.82 1.28
CA ALA A 62 3.87 29.07 0.86
C ALA A 62 2.39 28.88 0.49
N GLN A 63 2.06 27.76 -0.17
CA GLN A 63 0.68 27.39 -0.49
C GLN A 63 -0.12 27.09 0.79
N PHE A 64 0.43 26.35 1.75
CA PHE A 64 -0.22 26.09 3.04
C PHE A 64 -0.53 27.38 3.82
N ARG A 65 0.40 28.34 3.84
CA ARG A 65 0.15 29.66 4.45
C ARG A 65 -0.99 30.43 3.80
N LYS A 66 -1.21 30.24 2.50
CA LYS A 66 -2.27 30.92 1.75
C LYS A 66 -3.62 30.23 1.91
N GLU A 67 -3.64 28.89 1.92
CA GLU A 67 -4.84 28.07 1.73
C GLU A 67 -5.30 27.32 2.99
N LEU A 68 -4.41 27.02 3.93
CA LEU A 68 -4.69 26.19 5.11
C LEU A 68 -4.63 26.95 6.43
N PHE A 69 -3.58 27.74 6.68
CA PHE A 69 -3.34 28.26 8.03
C PHE A 69 -4.32 29.36 8.42
N ARG A 70 -4.81 29.29 9.66
CA ARG A 70 -5.60 30.37 10.27
C ARG A 70 -4.76 31.64 10.39
N ASN A 71 -3.49 31.49 10.77
CA ASN A 71 -2.53 32.58 10.82
C ASN A 71 -1.37 32.32 9.85
N ARG A 72 -1.16 33.23 8.90
CA ARG A 72 -0.10 33.12 7.87
C ARG A 72 1.32 33.15 8.44
N LEU A 73 1.47 33.60 9.69
CA LEU A 73 2.75 33.65 10.41
C LEU A 73 3.11 32.31 11.08
N GLU A 74 2.19 31.35 11.10
CA GLU A 74 2.46 30.00 11.62
C GLU A 74 3.64 29.35 10.89
N LYS A 75 4.44 28.62 11.66
CA LYS A 75 5.63 27.92 11.16
C LYS A 75 5.35 26.43 11.11
N VAL A 76 5.57 25.82 9.96
CA VAL A 76 5.44 24.36 9.79
C VAL A 76 6.55 23.67 10.58
N VAL A 77 6.17 22.71 11.41
CA VAL A 77 7.06 21.85 12.20
C VAL A 77 7.13 20.44 11.62
N GLY A 78 6.05 19.97 10.99
CA GLY A 78 6.03 18.67 10.32
C GLY A 78 4.86 18.54 9.35
N VAL A 79 5.05 17.73 8.31
CA VAL A 79 4.04 17.38 7.33
C VAL A 79 4.06 15.87 7.19
N PHE A 80 2.91 15.23 7.37
CA PHE A 80 2.78 13.78 7.34
C PHE A 80 1.72 13.38 6.33
N TYR A 81 2.08 12.46 5.44
CA TYR A 81 1.10 11.81 4.58
C TYR A 81 0.24 10.87 5.41
N THR A 82 -1.06 11.11 5.42
CA THR A 82 -2.03 10.34 6.20
C THR A 82 -3.22 10.01 5.32
N ARG A 83 -4.13 9.16 5.79
CA ARG A 83 -5.39 8.91 5.09
C ARG A 83 -6.54 9.09 6.05
N SER A 84 -7.74 9.29 5.51
CA SER A 84 -8.94 9.20 6.31
C SER A 84 -9.10 7.78 6.86
N ALA A 85 -9.91 7.64 7.91
CA ALA A 85 -10.55 6.36 8.18
C ALA A 85 -11.26 5.84 6.90
N TYR A 86 -11.28 4.51 6.72
CA TYR A 86 -11.92 3.89 5.56
C TYR A 86 -13.45 3.79 5.73
N THR A 87 -14.18 3.74 4.62
CA THR A 87 -15.65 3.50 4.58
C THR A 87 -16.00 2.01 4.61
N THR A 88 -17.29 1.69 4.59
CA THR A 88 -17.80 0.31 4.40
C THR A 88 -17.36 -0.32 3.09
N SER A 89 -17.16 0.48 2.04
CA SER A 89 -16.56 0.04 0.78
C SER A 89 -15.03 -0.03 0.83
N GLY A 90 -14.40 0.27 1.97
CA GLY A 90 -12.94 0.33 2.10
C GLY A 90 -12.31 1.53 1.39
N GLU A 91 -13.10 2.54 1.02
CA GLU A 91 -12.58 3.76 0.40
C GLU A 91 -11.88 4.63 1.43
N THR A 92 -10.68 5.10 1.08
CA THR A 92 -9.90 6.02 1.89
C THR A 92 -9.51 7.25 1.08
N ARG A 93 -9.45 8.40 1.75
CA ARG A 93 -8.98 9.64 1.13
C ARG A 93 -7.54 9.93 1.52
N PRO A 94 -6.67 10.29 0.57
CA PRO A 94 -5.36 10.82 0.90
C PRO A 94 -5.51 12.18 1.59
N LEU A 95 -4.81 12.35 2.71
CA LEU A 95 -4.79 13.55 3.54
C LEU A 95 -3.35 13.93 3.90
N LEU A 96 -3.18 15.18 4.32
CA LEU A 96 -1.94 15.70 4.88
C LEU A 96 -2.22 16.17 6.29
N THR A 97 -1.51 15.62 7.26
CA THR A 97 -1.50 16.14 8.63
C THR A 97 -0.33 17.10 8.75
N VAL A 98 -0.63 18.39 8.87
CA VAL A 98 0.35 19.47 8.99
C VAL A 98 0.35 19.97 10.43
N LEU A 99 1.53 19.87 11.06
CA LEU A 99 1.77 20.41 12.40
C LEU A 99 2.45 21.76 12.25
N THR A 100 1.87 22.81 12.83
CA THR A 100 2.51 24.12 12.95
C THR A 100 3.16 24.29 14.33
N ASP A 101 3.56 25.50 14.68
CA ASP A 101 4.03 25.83 16.03
C ASP A 101 2.88 26.03 17.03
N THR A 102 1.62 26.01 16.59
CA THR A 102 0.45 26.28 17.45
C THR A 102 -0.79 25.42 17.16
N THR A 103 -0.90 24.79 15.99
CA THR A 103 -2.16 24.18 15.52
C THR A 103 -1.91 22.89 14.73
N ILE A 104 -2.84 21.94 14.85
CA ILE A 104 -2.94 20.75 13.99
C ILE A 104 -3.89 21.08 12.84
N TYR A 105 -3.46 20.83 11.61
CA TYR A 105 -4.29 20.85 10.41
C TYR A 105 -4.32 19.46 9.79
N VAL A 106 -5.50 18.96 9.46
CA VAL A 106 -5.67 17.83 8.53
C VAL A 106 -6.31 18.37 7.28
N ALA A 107 -5.58 18.28 6.18
CA ALA A 107 -5.96 18.86 4.90
C ALA A 107 -6.07 17.80 3.80
N GLY A 108 -6.98 18.01 2.87
CA GLY A 108 -7.10 17.26 1.63
C GLY A 108 -6.76 18.12 0.44
N THR A 109 -6.68 17.49 -0.74
CA THR A 109 -6.42 18.18 -2.00
C THR A 109 -7.69 18.19 -2.85
N LYS A 110 -8.04 19.36 -3.38
CA LYS A 110 -9.16 19.54 -4.32
C LYS A 110 -8.74 19.15 -5.74
N PRO A 111 -9.70 18.87 -6.65
CA PRO A 111 -9.40 18.56 -8.04
C PRO A 111 -8.58 19.62 -8.79
N ASN A 112 -8.67 20.88 -8.36
CA ASN A 112 -7.91 22.00 -8.92
C ASN A 112 -6.48 22.11 -8.34
N GLY A 113 -6.04 21.16 -7.51
CA GLY A 113 -4.72 21.17 -6.86
C GLY A 113 -4.59 22.09 -5.64
N ALA A 114 -5.66 22.81 -5.26
CA ALA A 114 -5.67 23.62 -4.04
C ALA A 114 -5.91 22.73 -2.80
N TYR A 115 -5.39 23.14 -1.65
CA TYR A 115 -5.64 22.44 -0.40
C TYR A 115 -6.93 22.92 0.28
N CYS A 116 -7.55 22.05 1.08
CA CYS A 116 -8.62 22.43 2.00
C CYS A 116 -8.44 21.78 3.36
N ASN A 117 -8.75 22.54 4.40
CA ASN A 117 -8.88 22.03 5.75
C ASN A 117 -10.10 21.12 5.89
N HIS A 118 -9.88 19.93 6.44
CA HIS A 118 -10.91 19.02 6.93
C HIS A 118 -11.03 19.05 8.44
N PHE A 119 -9.91 19.26 9.13
CA PHE A 119 -9.86 19.40 10.58
C PHE A 119 -8.81 20.44 10.96
N VAL A 120 -9.15 21.30 11.91
CA VAL A 120 -8.24 22.31 12.45
C VAL A 120 -8.44 22.35 13.96
N LEU A 121 -7.40 22.01 14.71
CA LEU A 121 -7.45 21.97 16.16
C LEU A 121 -6.22 22.67 16.75
N PRO A 122 -6.39 23.85 17.36
CA PRO A 122 -5.33 24.52 18.10
C PRO A 122 -4.81 23.67 19.26
N TYR A 123 -3.54 23.79 19.58
CA TYR A 123 -2.92 23.05 20.69
C TYR A 123 -3.54 23.37 22.05
N THR A 124 -4.10 24.56 22.21
CA THR A 124 -4.81 24.99 23.43
C THR A 124 -6.13 24.24 23.65
N GLU A 125 -6.73 23.71 22.60
CA GLU A 125 -8.01 22.98 22.67
C GLU A 125 -7.82 21.47 22.66
N LEU A 126 -6.66 20.97 22.20
CA LEU A 126 -6.35 19.55 22.17
C LEU A 126 -6.26 18.97 23.59
N ASN A 127 -7.14 18.01 23.89
CA ASN A 127 -7.24 17.40 25.20
C ASN A 127 -6.78 15.94 25.20
N THR A 128 -7.15 15.15 24.20
CA THR A 128 -6.88 13.71 24.18
C THR A 128 -6.43 13.24 22.82
N ILE A 129 -5.38 12.41 22.82
CA ILE A 129 -4.88 11.67 21.67
C ILE A 129 -5.07 10.17 21.96
N LEU A 130 -5.83 9.47 21.13
CA LEU A 130 -5.87 8.01 21.16
C LEU A 130 -5.04 7.46 20.00
N ILE A 131 -4.10 6.59 20.32
CA ILE A 131 -3.30 5.89 19.31
C ILE A 131 -3.88 4.49 19.17
N GLY A 132 -4.28 4.11 17.95
CA GLY A 132 -4.89 2.83 17.70
C GLY A 132 -3.94 1.64 17.87
N PRO A 133 -4.48 0.41 17.79
CA PRO A 133 -3.69 -0.81 17.87
C PRO A 133 -2.55 -0.83 16.85
N ASN A 134 -1.41 -1.35 17.28
CA ASN A 134 -0.15 -1.35 16.50
C ASN A 134 0.25 0.03 15.93
N SER A 135 -0.21 1.12 16.56
CA SER A 135 0.04 2.50 16.14
C SER A 135 -0.35 2.79 14.68
N GLN A 136 -1.41 2.18 14.17
CA GLN A 136 -1.85 2.34 12.77
C GLN A 136 -2.75 3.57 12.56
N THR A 137 -3.38 4.08 13.63
CA THR A 137 -4.32 5.21 13.60
C THR A 137 -4.05 6.19 14.73
N ILE A 138 -4.49 7.43 14.53
CA ILE A 138 -4.43 8.51 15.51
C ILE A 138 -5.79 9.20 15.55
N HIS A 139 -6.32 9.37 16.76
CA HIS A 139 -7.55 10.12 17.03
C HIS A 139 -7.21 11.36 17.84
N PHE A 140 -7.51 12.54 17.30
CA PHE A 140 -7.42 13.83 18.00
C PHE A 140 -8.78 14.23 18.53
N SER A 141 -8.84 14.76 19.75
CA SER A 141 -10.09 15.25 20.35
C SER A 141 -9.85 16.42 21.30
N ASN A 142 -10.81 17.35 21.35
CA ASN A 142 -10.83 18.44 22.32
C ASN A 142 -11.52 18.05 23.64
N TYR A 143 -11.63 18.99 24.58
CA TYR A 143 -12.23 18.76 25.91
C TYR A 143 -13.70 18.34 25.82
N ASP A 144 -14.49 19.07 25.03
CA ASP A 144 -15.94 18.87 24.91
C ASP A 144 -16.31 17.72 23.98
N LYS A 145 -15.31 17.12 23.31
CA LYS A 145 -15.45 15.99 22.38
C LYS A 145 -16.33 16.28 21.16
N ASP A 146 -16.62 17.55 20.88
CA ASP A 146 -17.34 18.02 19.69
C ASP A 146 -16.38 18.22 18.49
N MET A 147 -15.09 18.46 18.74
CA MET A 147 -14.05 18.52 17.73
C MET A 147 -13.18 17.27 17.80
N GLN A 148 -13.41 16.34 16.88
CA GLN A 148 -12.68 15.07 16.80
C GLN A 148 -12.22 14.78 15.38
N CYS A 149 -11.15 14.01 15.22
CA CYS A 149 -10.64 13.58 13.93
C CYS A 149 -9.81 12.30 14.04
N ILE A 150 -10.16 11.28 13.25
CA ILE A 150 -9.37 10.05 13.10
C ILE A 150 -8.63 10.08 11.76
N VAL A 151 -7.32 9.91 11.81
CA VAL A 151 -6.46 9.69 10.66
C VAL A 151 -5.77 8.33 10.75
N THR A 152 -5.50 7.74 9.60
CA THR A 152 -4.76 6.48 9.46
C THR A 152 -3.39 6.79 8.88
N THR A 153 -2.34 6.28 9.52
CA THR A 153 -0.96 6.33 8.98
C THR A 153 -0.61 5.01 8.31
N GLY A 154 -1.24 3.92 8.77
CA GLY A 154 -0.93 2.55 8.38
C GLY A 154 0.55 2.18 8.62
N CYS A 155 1.26 2.93 9.46
CA CYS A 155 2.68 2.84 9.70
C CYS A 155 3.03 3.30 11.12
N SER A 156 3.48 2.35 11.93
CA SER A 156 3.80 2.55 13.35
C SER A 156 4.89 3.60 13.57
N ASN A 157 5.93 3.59 12.74
CA ASN A 157 7.04 4.56 12.80
C ASN A 157 6.57 5.98 12.49
N MET A 158 5.70 6.14 11.49
CA MET A 158 5.15 7.44 11.11
C MET A 158 4.26 8.01 12.22
N THR A 159 3.43 7.16 12.83
CA THR A 159 2.62 7.56 13.99
C THR A 159 3.48 8.06 15.14
N ARG A 160 4.57 7.35 15.45
CA ARG A 160 5.49 7.74 16.52
C ARG A 160 6.17 9.07 16.24
N ASP A 161 6.67 9.29 15.01
CA ASP A 161 7.28 10.57 14.62
C ASP A 161 6.26 11.71 14.68
N LEU A 162 5.03 11.48 14.18
CA LEU A 162 3.96 12.48 14.21
C LEU A 162 3.62 12.90 15.65
N VAL A 163 3.35 11.94 16.54
CA VAL A 163 3.02 12.23 17.94
C VAL A 163 4.20 12.87 18.67
N GLY A 164 5.42 12.39 18.44
CA GLY A 164 6.62 12.97 19.04
C GLY A 164 6.87 14.41 18.59
N ARG A 165 6.70 14.72 17.30
CA ARG A 165 6.82 16.10 16.79
C ARG A 165 5.71 17.00 17.32
N LEU A 166 4.49 16.49 17.42
CA LEU A 166 3.37 17.22 18.02
C LEU A 166 3.68 17.60 19.48
N GLU A 167 4.16 16.64 20.28
CA GLU A 167 4.54 16.87 21.68
C GLU A 167 5.61 17.97 21.80
N ILE A 168 6.65 17.92 20.95
CA ILE A 168 7.71 18.94 20.91
C ILE A 168 7.13 20.31 20.50
N ALA A 169 6.25 20.35 19.49
CA ALA A 169 5.62 21.57 19.03
C ALA A 169 4.77 22.22 20.14
N MET A 170 3.95 21.44 20.84
CA MET A 170 3.13 21.92 21.95
C MET A 170 3.96 22.49 23.10
N ARG A 171 5.10 21.86 23.46
CA ARG A 171 6.01 22.40 24.48
C ARG A 171 6.65 23.73 24.07
N ARG A 172 6.86 23.93 22.78
CA ARG A 172 7.47 25.13 22.20
C ARG A 172 6.47 26.23 21.87
N ASP A 173 5.17 25.93 21.85
CA ASP A 173 4.11 26.90 21.67
C ASP A 173 4.24 28.04 22.70
N LYS A 174 4.04 29.26 22.22
CA LYS A 174 4.09 30.50 23.01
C LYS A 174 2.99 30.55 24.07
N ASN A 175 1.84 29.95 23.78
CA ASN A 175 0.67 29.93 24.65
C ASN A 175 0.78 28.87 25.77
N LYS A 176 1.83 28.05 25.77
CA LYS A 176 2.08 27.00 26.78
C LYS A 176 0.84 26.15 27.07
N PRO A 177 0.24 25.52 26.03
CA PRO A 177 -0.93 24.67 26.20
C PRO A 177 -0.61 23.49 27.12
N LYS A 178 -1.62 23.02 27.84
CA LYS A 178 -1.52 21.78 28.61
C LYS A 178 -1.33 20.61 27.64
N LEU A 179 -0.40 19.72 27.95
CA LEU A 179 -0.20 18.52 27.12
C LEU A 179 -1.43 17.61 27.19
N PRO A 180 -1.81 16.99 26.07
CA PRO A 180 -3.00 16.15 26.01
C PRO A 180 -2.76 14.82 26.72
N ALA A 181 -3.83 14.21 27.19
CA ALA A 181 -3.79 12.82 27.63
C ALA A 181 -3.57 11.91 26.41
N VAL A 182 -2.54 11.08 26.44
CA VAL A 182 -2.24 10.12 25.38
C VAL A 182 -2.56 8.71 25.87
N LYS A 183 -3.45 7.99 25.17
CA LYS A 183 -3.75 6.57 25.45
C LYS A 183 -3.45 5.73 24.21
N HIS A 184 -2.62 4.72 24.37
CA HIS A 184 -2.45 3.65 23.39
C HIS A 184 -3.55 2.61 23.59
N LEU A 185 -4.29 2.35 22.53
CA LEU A 185 -5.25 1.25 22.47
C LEU A 185 -4.51 -0.02 22.07
N SER A 186 -4.86 -1.11 22.74
CA SER A 186 -4.34 -2.44 22.49
C SER A 186 -5.42 -3.31 21.84
N MET A 187 -5.06 -4.52 21.42
CA MET A 187 -6.03 -5.46 20.86
C MET A 187 -7.14 -5.83 21.85
N THR A 188 -6.85 -5.79 23.16
CA THR A 188 -7.85 -6.11 24.20
C THR A 188 -8.93 -5.03 24.31
N ASP A 189 -8.64 -3.79 23.88
CA ASP A 189 -9.65 -2.72 23.80
C ASP A 189 -10.67 -2.97 22.67
N MET A 190 -10.40 -3.89 21.72
CA MET A 190 -11.22 -4.16 20.53
C MET A 190 -12.40 -5.12 20.76
N THR A 191 -12.98 -5.11 21.96
CA THR A 191 -14.04 -6.06 22.39
C THR A 191 -15.26 -6.09 21.46
N ASN A 192 -15.69 -4.94 20.96
CA ASN A 192 -16.83 -4.83 20.04
C ASN A 192 -16.51 -5.41 18.66
N LEU A 193 -15.28 -5.20 18.16
CA LEU A 193 -14.84 -5.80 16.90
C LEU A 193 -14.82 -7.32 17.03
N ARG A 194 -14.18 -7.83 18.09
CA ARG A 194 -14.08 -9.27 18.37
C ARG A 194 -15.44 -9.93 18.40
N ARG A 195 -16.39 -9.35 19.16
CA ARG A 195 -17.76 -9.86 19.25
C ARG A 195 -18.44 -9.97 17.87
N ASN A 196 -18.17 -9.04 16.97
CA ASN A 196 -18.76 -9.05 15.63
C ASN A 196 -18.05 -10.02 14.69
N VAL A 197 -16.72 -10.17 14.79
CA VAL A 197 -15.93 -11.13 14.02
C VAL A 197 -16.29 -12.56 14.38
N CYS A 198 -16.35 -12.91 15.67
CA CYS A 198 -16.75 -14.25 16.12
C CYS A 198 -18.20 -14.63 15.77
N LYS A 199 -19.05 -13.67 15.38
CA LYS A 199 -20.41 -13.95 14.86
C LYS A 199 -20.43 -14.29 13.38
N GLN A 200 -19.38 -13.91 12.64
CA GLN A 200 -19.32 -13.98 11.17
C GLN A 200 -18.28 -14.99 10.68
N THR A 201 -17.44 -15.52 11.56
CA THR A 201 -16.28 -16.34 11.22
C THR A 201 -16.17 -17.53 12.18
N SER A 202 -15.30 -18.49 11.85
CA SER A 202 -14.97 -19.67 12.65
C SER A 202 -14.03 -19.40 13.83
N VAL A 203 -13.53 -18.17 13.97
CA VAL A 203 -12.62 -17.76 15.05
C VAL A 203 -13.25 -17.98 16.42
N ASP A 204 -12.56 -18.73 17.29
CA ASP A 204 -13.04 -18.99 18.64
C ASP A 204 -13.10 -17.70 19.49
N LYS A 205 -14.01 -17.67 20.47
CA LYS A 205 -14.14 -16.52 21.38
C LYS A 205 -12.94 -16.35 22.28
N GLU A 206 -12.18 -17.40 22.55
CA GLU A 206 -10.98 -17.39 23.39
C GLU A 206 -9.72 -17.01 22.61
N GLU A 207 -9.72 -17.11 21.28
CA GLU A 207 -8.58 -16.73 20.43
C GLU A 207 -8.23 -15.23 20.50
N GLU A 208 -7.04 -14.92 20.99
CA GLU A 208 -6.56 -13.53 21.08
C GLU A 208 -5.96 -13.01 19.78
N TYR A 209 -6.26 -11.75 19.46
CA TYR A 209 -5.56 -11.04 18.39
C TYR A 209 -4.17 -10.65 18.88
N PHE A 210 -3.14 -11.06 18.14
CA PHE A 210 -1.76 -10.64 18.40
C PHE A 210 -1.21 -9.71 17.31
N TYR A 211 -1.89 -9.59 16.17
CA TYR A 211 -1.52 -8.69 15.10
C TYR A 211 -2.71 -7.86 14.59
N TYR A 212 -2.42 -6.60 14.26
CA TYR A 212 -3.34 -5.65 13.64
C TYR A 212 -2.56 -4.77 12.67
N SER A 213 -3.07 -4.59 11.47
CA SER A 213 -2.55 -3.63 10.51
C SER A 213 -3.67 -3.09 9.64
N ILE A 214 -3.51 -1.87 9.13
CA ILE A 214 -4.38 -1.36 8.07
C ILE A 214 -3.69 -1.63 6.75
N VAL A 215 -4.32 -2.48 5.94
CA VAL A 215 -3.82 -2.88 4.62
C VAL A 215 -4.87 -2.58 3.56
N ASN A 216 -4.42 -2.41 2.32
CA ASN A 216 -5.34 -2.45 1.19
C ASN A 216 -5.34 -3.87 0.60
N VAL A 217 -6.52 -4.34 0.23
CA VAL A 217 -6.72 -5.59 -0.48
C VAL A 217 -7.24 -5.29 -1.87
N GLN A 218 -6.86 -6.09 -2.86
CA GLN A 218 -7.44 -5.96 -4.19
C GLN A 218 -8.90 -6.43 -4.12
N ASP A 219 -9.84 -5.53 -4.38
CA ASP A 219 -11.24 -5.93 -4.48
C ASP A 219 -11.48 -6.57 -5.85
N LEU A 220 -11.63 -7.88 -5.87
CA LEU A 220 -12.09 -8.62 -7.06
C LEU A 220 -13.61 -8.48 -7.25
N ALA A 221 -14.36 -7.95 -6.28
CA ALA A 221 -15.77 -7.57 -6.41
C ALA A 221 -15.99 -6.15 -6.94
N SER A 222 -14.95 -5.48 -7.47
CA SER A 222 -15.23 -4.44 -8.46
C SER A 222 -15.75 -5.14 -9.71
N GLU A 223 -17.05 -5.47 -9.71
CA GLU A 223 -17.89 -5.66 -10.88
C GLU A 223 -17.90 -4.35 -11.69
N GLY A 224 -16.74 -4.01 -12.25
CA GLY A 224 -16.63 -3.20 -13.44
C GLY A 224 -16.68 -4.18 -14.60
N ASP A 225 -17.88 -4.31 -15.16
CA ASP A 225 -18.23 -5.10 -16.35
C ASP A 225 -18.30 -6.63 -16.17
N SER A 226 -19.20 -7.11 -15.29
CA SER A 226 -19.94 -8.35 -15.59
C SER A 226 -20.83 -8.07 -16.81
N THR A 227 -20.25 -8.05 -18.02
CA THR A 227 -21.09 -8.07 -19.22
C THR A 227 -21.95 -9.34 -19.13
N PRO A 228 -23.20 -9.34 -19.63
CA PRO A 228 -24.08 -10.53 -19.58
C PRO A 228 -23.48 -11.77 -20.28
N LEU A 229 -22.32 -11.62 -20.92
CA LEU A 229 -21.55 -12.64 -21.61
C LEU A 229 -20.26 -13.05 -20.84
N GLY A 230 -20.02 -12.55 -19.63
CA GLY A 230 -18.83 -12.87 -18.83
C GLY A 230 -17.63 -11.93 -19.08
N PRO A 231 -16.42 -12.30 -18.60
CA PRO A 231 -15.25 -11.42 -18.61
C PRO A 231 -14.80 -11.08 -20.05
N ASN A 232 -14.41 -9.82 -20.25
CA ASN A 232 -13.81 -9.33 -21.49
C ASN A 232 -12.36 -8.91 -21.24
N LYS A 233 -11.39 -9.64 -21.80
CA LYS A 233 -9.96 -9.36 -21.66
C LYS A 233 -9.26 -9.59 -22.99
N GLU A 234 -8.32 -8.73 -23.35
CA GLU A 234 -7.53 -8.89 -24.57
C GLU A 234 -6.07 -8.50 -24.34
N GLY A 235 -5.17 -9.09 -25.13
CA GLY A 235 -3.75 -8.77 -25.02
C GLY A 235 -2.83 -9.71 -25.81
N PRO A 236 -1.58 -9.28 -26.04
CA PRO A 236 -0.58 -10.13 -26.65
C PRO A 236 -0.11 -11.19 -25.66
N LEU A 237 -0.14 -12.45 -26.08
CA LEU A 237 0.45 -13.57 -25.33
C LEU A 237 1.36 -14.37 -26.24
N MET A 238 2.35 -15.02 -25.65
CA MET A 238 3.03 -16.10 -26.32
C MET A 238 2.27 -17.40 -26.08
N PHE A 239 2.27 -18.31 -27.05
CA PHE A 239 1.63 -19.61 -26.91
C PHE A 239 2.51 -20.75 -27.40
N LYS A 240 2.25 -21.95 -26.87
CA LYS A 240 2.83 -23.22 -27.30
C LYS A 240 1.76 -24.31 -27.23
N THR A 241 1.58 -25.07 -28.30
CA THR A 241 0.68 -26.23 -28.33
C THR A 241 1.45 -27.50 -27.97
N SER A 242 0.83 -28.35 -27.15
CA SER A 242 1.45 -29.56 -26.60
C SER A 242 1.49 -30.75 -27.59
N GLU A 243 1.67 -30.49 -28.88
CA GLU A 243 1.75 -31.56 -29.89
C GLU A 243 3.20 -32.07 -30.08
N SER A 244 4.20 -31.35 -29.57
CA SER A 244 5.61 -31.82 -29.53
C SER A 244 6.44 -31.00 -28.53
N GLU A 245 7.38 -31.63 -27.82
CA GLU A 245 8.35 -30.92 -26.96
C GLU A 245 9.20 -29.91 -27.77
N ALA A 246 9.36 -30.15 -29.07
CA ALA A 246 10.09 -29.30 -30.01
C ALA A 246 9.28 -28.07 -30.51
N SER A 247 8.01 -27.90 -30.12
CA SER A 247 7.24 -26.73 -30.57
C SER A 247 7.82 -25.43 -29.98
N ARG A 248 8.06 -24.47 -30.86
CA ARG A 248 8.59 -23.15 -30.50
C ARG A 248 7.47 -22.28 -29.92
N TRP A 249 7.83 -21.35 -29.05
CA TRP A 249 6.91 -20.33 -28.58
C TRP A 249 6.61 -19.33 -29.70
N GLU A 250 5.33 -19.11 -29.98
CA GLU A 250 4.85 -18.16 -30.98
C GLU A 250 4.11 -17.01 -30.31
N THR A 251 4.06 -15.84 -30.94
CA THR A 251 3.29 -14.69 -30.46
C THR A 251 1.93 -14.64 -31.14
N ALA A 252 0.87 -14.40 -30.38
CA ALA A 252 -0.46 -14.12 -30.91
C ALA A 252 -1.17 -13.07 -30.05
N TYR A 253 -2.22 -12.48 -30.62
CA TYR A 253 -3.12 -11.62 -29.86
C TYR A 253 -4.34 -12.43 -29.42
N PHE A 254 -4.68 -12.36 -28.15
CA PHE A 254 -5.79 -13.12 -27.58
C PHE A 254 -6.91 -12.21 -27.15
N ILE A 255 -8.15 -12.65 -27.37
CA ILE A 255 -9.36 -11.97 -26.92
C ILE A 255 -10.22 -13.02 -26.20
N LEU A 256 -10.46 -12.82 -24.91
CA LEU A 256 -11.44 -13.57 -24.13
C LEU A 256 -12.74 -12.76 -24.12
N LYS A 257 -13.79 -13.31 -24.73
CA LYS A 257 -15.11 -12.68 -24.78
C LYS A 257 -16.19 -13.75 -24.87
N ALA A 258 -17.30 -13.57 -24.15
CA ALA A 258 -18.42 -14.51 -24.19
C ALA A 258 -18.05 -15.94 -23.75
N GLY A 259 -17.04 -16.09 -22.87
CA GLY A 259 -16.53 -17.41 -22.49
C GLY A 259 -15.83 -18.16 -23.63
N VAL A 260 -15.40 -17.44 -24.67
CA VAL A 260 -14.63 -17.96 -25.81
C VAL A 260 -13.31 -17.21 -25.88
N LEU A 261 -12.22 -17.96 -26.02
CA LEU A 261 -10.88 -17.41 -26.20
C LEU A 261 -10.52 -17.46 -27.69
N TYR A 262 -10.43 -16.29 -28.31
CA TYR A 262 -10.03 -16.09 -29.70
C TYR A 262 -8.52 -15.84 -29.77
N MET A 263 -7.86 -16.49 -30.72
CA MET A 263 -6.44 -16.28 -31.04
C MET A 263 -6.34 -15.66 -32.42
N LEU A 264 -5.66 -14.51 -32.53
CA LEU A 264 -5.46 -13.74 -33.76
C LEU A 264 -3.97 -13.60 -34.05
N SER A 265 -3.58 -13.48 -35.32
CA SER A 265 -2.17 -13.27 -35.67
C SER A 265 -1.68 -11.87 -35.27
N SER A 266 -2.59 -10.90 -35.20
CA SER A 266 -2.33 -9.51 -34.80
C SER A 266 -3.64 -8.79 -34.43
N VAL A 267 -3.52 -7.63 -33.78
CA VAL A 267 -4.66 -6.78 -33.38
C VAL A 267 -5.50 -6.31 -34.58
N SER A 268 -4.87 -6.14 -35.75
CA SER A 268 -5.52 -5.63 -36.96
C SER A 268 -6.36 -6.67 -37.70
N GLN A 269 -6.25 -7.94 -37.34
CA GLN A 269 -6.95 -9.02 -38.01
C GLN A 269 -8.36 -9.18 -37.42
N ARG A 270 -9.38 -9.31 -38.28
CA ARG A 270 -10.78 -9.52 -37.83
C ARG A 270 -11.18 -10.99 -37.70
N VAL A 271 -10.41 -11.90 -38.29
CA VAL A 271 -10.70 -13.33 -38.31
C VAL A 271 -9.74 -14.04 -37.37
N PRO A 272 -10.23 -14.78 -36.36
CA PRO A 272 -9.39 -15.54 -35.46
C PRO A 272 -8.73 -16.72 -36.19
N MET A 273 -7.44 -16.92 -35.92
CA MET A 273 -6.71 -18.12 -36.34
C MET A 273 -7.27 -19.37 -35.68
N ARG A 274 -7.61 -19.26 -34.39
CA ARG A 274 -8.20 -20.35 -33.59
C ARG A 274 -9.19 -19.80 -32.58
N VAL A 275 -10.14 -20.64 -32.21
CA VAL A 275 -11.21 -20.32 -31.26
C VAL A 275 -11.28 -21.46 -30.24
N PHE A 276 -11.20 -21.12 -28.96
CA PHE A 276 -11.24 -22.07 -27.86
C PHE A 276 -12.50 -21.80 -27.02
N PRO A 277 -13.52 -22.66 -27.09
CA PRO A 277 -14.68 -22.55 -26.22
C PRO A 277 -14.28 -22.88 -24.78
N LEU A 278 -14.52 -21.98 -23.83
CA LEU A 278 -14.22 -22.20 -22.41
C LEU A 278 -15.47 -22.49 -21.57
N ILE A 279 -16.64 -22.46 -22.22
CA ILE A 279 -17.95 -22.72 -21.61
C ILE A 279 -18.38 -24.18 -21.80
N ASN A 280 -19.48 -24.57 -21.14
CA ASN A 280 -20.14 -25.86 -21.31
C ASN A 280 -19.22 -27.09 -21.08
N GLY A 281 -18.23 -26.97 -20.20
CA GLY A 281 -17.29 -28.06 -19.88
C GLY A 281 -16.19 -28.28 -20.92
N SER A 282 -16.08 -27.46 -21.96
CA SER A 282 -14.98 -27.53 -22.93
C SER A 282 -13.63 -27.16 -22.32
N CYS A 283 -13.61 -26.25 -21.34
CA CYS A 283 -12.42 -26.00 -20.51
C CYS A 283 -12.42 -26.95 -19.31
N GLN A 284 -11.45 -27.85 -19.27
CA GLN A 284 -11.27 -28.83 -18.19
C GLN A 284 -10.41 -28.28 -17.05
N GLY A 285 -9.84 -27.10 -17.22
CA GLY A 285 -9.10 -26.38 -16.18
C GLY A 285 -8.03 -25.47 -16.74
N ALA A 286 -7.61 -24.53 -15.89
CA ALA A 286 -6.44 -23.69 -16.11
C ALA A 286 -5.50 -23.82 -14.90
N ARG A 287 -4.19 -23.92 -15.13
CA ARG A 287 -3.20 -23.98 -14.03
C ARG A 287 -1.93 -23.23 -14.38
N ARG A 288 -1.29 -22.63 -13.38
CA ARG A 288 0.05 -22.05 -13.55
C ARG A 288 1.09 -23.15 -13.78
N VAL A 289 2.07 -22.91 -14.64
CA VAL A 289 3.18 -23.84 -14.89
C VAL A 289 4.45 -23.26 -14.29
N PHE A 290 4.86 -23.84 -13.18
CA PHE A 290 6.12 -23.54 -12.52
C PHE A 290 7.24 -24.29 -13.26
N ASN A 291 8.38 -23.64 -13.51
CA ASN A 291 9.53 -24.15 -14.29
C ASN A 291 9.41 -24.13 -15.82
N SER A 292 8.59 -23.24 -16.38
CA SER A 292 8.63 -22.94 -17.83
C SER A 292 9.87 -22.12 -18.19
N ILE A 293 10.40 -22.31 -19.40
CA ILE A 293 11.48 -21.49 -19.98
C ILE A 293 11.06 -20.00 -20.07
N ARG A 294 9.75 -19.73 -20.15
CA ARG A 294 9.20 -18.36 -20.13
C ARG A 294 8.52 -18.07 -18.79
N PRO A 295 8.77 -16.89 -18.18
CA PRO A 295 8.09 -16.47 -16.97
C PRO A 295 6.58 -16.30 -17.24
N HIS A 296 5.77 -16.28 -16.17
CA HIS A 296 4.32 -16.06 -16.23
C HIS A 296 3.57 -17.05 -17.16
N THR A 297 4.05 -18.29 -17.24
CA THR A 297 3.41 -19.34 -18.04
C THR A 297 2.24 -19.97 -17.30
N PHE A 298 1.11 -20.12 -17.98
CA PHE A 298 -0.04 -20.89 -17.54
C PHE A 298 -0.50 -21.85 -18.64
N GLN A 299 -1.13 -22.93 -18.23
CA GLN A 299 -1.67 -23.98 -19.08
C GLN A 299 -3.19 -23.90 -19.04
N LEU A 300 -3.80 -23.94 -20.22
CA LEU A 300 -5.22 -24.08 -20.41
C LEU A 300 -5.50 -25.46 -21.02
N ILE A 301 -6.42 -26.22 -20.43
CA ILE A 301 -6.82 -27.54 -20.93
C ILE A 301 -8.20 -27.38 -21.56
N VAL A 302 -8.25 -27.36 -22.89
CA VAL A 302 -9.48 -27.18 -23.67
C VAL A 302 -9.68 -28.41 -24.55
N GLU A 303 -10.82 -29.07 -24.42
CA GLU A 303 -11.19 -30.24 -25.22
C GLU A 303 -10.11 -31.36 -25.18
N GLY A 304 -9.50 -31.57 -24.01
CA GLY A 304 -8.42 -32.55 -23.81
C GLY A 304 -7.07 -32.14 -24.39
N ARG A 305 -6.94 -30.93 -24.96
CA ARG A 305 -5.68 -30.39 -25.49
C ARG A 305 -5.09 -29.35 -24.56
N SER A 306 -3.77 -29.41 -24.43
CA SER A 306 -2.99 -28.46 -23.63
C SER A 306 -2.50 -27.29 -24.47
N LEU A 307 -2.92 -26.08 -24.08
CA LEU A 307 -2.45 -24.81 -24.61
C LEU A 307 -1.65 -24.10 -23.52
N LEU A 308 -0.34 -23.94 -23.72
CA LEU A 308 0.51 -23.13 -22.87
C LEU A 308 0.47 -21.69 -23.36
N LEU A 309 0.32 -20.75 -22.43
CA LEU A 309 0.29 -19.31 -22.66
C LEU A 309 1.28 -18.64 -21.72
N ALA A 310 2.04 -17.67 -22.22
CA ALA A 310 2.97 -16.88 -21.42
C ALA A 310 2.74 -15.39 -21.67
N ALA A 311 2.52 -14.66 -20.58
CA ALA A 311 2.38 -13.20 -20.62
C ALA A 311 3.78 -12.53 -20.67
N PRO A 312 3.91 -11.36 -21.33
CA PRO A 312 5.19 -10.64 -21.44
C PRO A 312 5.71 -10.13 -20.09
N ASP A 313 4.85 -9.87 -19.13
CA ASP A 313 5.15 -9.53 -17.74
C ASP A 313 3.95 -9.88 -16.83
N GLU A 314 4.15 -9.85 -15.51
CA GLU A 314 3.07 -9.98 -14.52
C GLU A 314 2.01 -8.87 -14.66
N TYR A 315 2.36 -7.80 -15.39
CA TYR A 315 1.56 -6.60 -15.58
C TYR A 315 0.58 -6.66 -16.77
N ALA A 316 0.77 -7.52 -17.75
CA ALA A 316 -0.13 -7.67 -18.90
C ALA A 316 -1.44 -8.38 -18.53
N TYR A 317 -1.47 -9.09 -17.40
CA TYR A 317 -2.71 -9.57 -16.77
C TYR A 317 -3.45 -8.43 -16.05
N THR A 318 -2.73 -7.40 -15.64
CA THR A 318 -3.26 -6.18 -15.01
C THR A 318 -3.39 -5.08 -16.06
N ASN A 319 -4.35 -5.22 -16.97
CA ASN A 319 -4.75 -4.07 -17.78
C ASN A 319 -5.04 -2.91 -16.81
N ARG A 320 -4.29 -1.82 -16.97
CA ARG A 320 -4.03 -0.76 -16.00
C ARG A 320 -5.21 0.20 -15.84
N GLU A 321 -6.43 -0.30 -16.00
CA GLU A 321 -7.65 0.37 -15.59
C GLU A 321 -7.90 -0.02 -14.13
N LYS A 322 -7.28 0.75 -13.22
CA LYS A 322 -7.77 1.01 -11.87
C LYS A 322 -8.61 -0.13 -11.26
N ASN A 323 -8.01 -1.26 -10.86
CA ASN A 323 -8.66 -2.07 -9.83
C ASN A 323 -8.42 -1.33 -8.50
N PRO A 324 -9.43 -0.66 -7.93
CA PRO A 324 -9.23 0.07 -6.69
C PRO A 324 -8.92 -0.94 -5.59
N THR A 325 -7.72 -0.89 -5.00
CA THR A 325 -7.47 -1.61 -3.76
C THR A 325 -8.30 -0.94 -2.66
N GLN A 326 -9.04 -1.72 -1.89
CA GLN A 326 -9.89 -1.23 -0.81
C GLN A 326 -9.20 -1.47 0.53
N ALA A 327 -9.20 -0.46 1.39
CA ALA A 327 -8.62 -0.57 2.72
C ALA A 327 -9.47 -1.47 3.63
N CYS A 328 -8.80 -2.20 4.51
CA CYS A 328 -9.41 -2.98 5.57
C CYS A 328 -8.43 -3.14 6.74
N THR A 329 -8.95 -3.63 7.86
CA THR A 329 -8.15 -4.10 8.98
C THR A 329 -7.75 -5.55 8.74
N LEU A 330 -6.46 -5.84 8.81
CA LEU A 330 -5.89 -7.18 8.85
C LEU A 330 -5.69 -7.56 10.32
N LEU A 331 -6.28 -8.69 10.74
CA LEU A 331 -6.11 -9.26 12.08
C LEU A 331 -5.45 -10.64 11.97
N MET A 332 -4.70 -11.01 13.00
CA MET A 332 -4.18 -12.37 13.16
C MET A 332 -4.40 -12.86 14.59
N THR A 333 -4.93 -14.07 14.70
CA THR A 333 -4.99 -14.88 15.93
C THR A 333 -4.01 -16.05 15.80
N SER A 334 -3.89 -16.87 16.85
CA SER A 334 -3.02 -18.07 16.81
C SER A 334 -3.38 -19.04 15.68
N GLU A 335 -4.65 -19.07 15.28
CA GLU A 335 -5.15 -20.05 14.31
C GLU A 335 -5.65 -19.39 13.01
N HIS A 336 -5.94 -18.09 12.99
CA HIS A 336 -6.64 -17.45 11.86
C HIS A 336 -5.99 -16.15 11.40
N ILE A 337 -6.05 -15.91 10.08
CA ILE A 337 -5.80 -14.61 9.46
C ILE A 337 -7.13 -14.07 8.93
N LEU A 338 -7.41 -12.81 9.21
CA LEU A 338 -8.71 -12.18 8.94
C LEU A 338 -8.54 -10.84 8.25
N THR A 339 -9.40 -10.56 7.28
CA THR A 339 -9.59 -9.22 6.74
C THR A 339 -10.99 -8.73 7.14
N VAL A 340 -11.07 -7.54 7.73
CA VAL A 340 -12.29 -7.02 8.35
C VAL A 340 -12.43 -5.54 8.03
N ARG A 341 -13.67 -5.09 7.78
CA ARG A 341 -13.99 -3.65 7.76
C ARG A 341 -14.71 -3.29 9.04
N GLU A 342 -14.13 -2.40 9.83
CA GLU A 342 -14.71 -1.93 11.09
C GLU A 342 -15.17 -0.48 11.01
N ALA A 343 -16.22 -0.16 11.77
CA ALA A 343 -16.69 1.21 11.88
C ALA A 343 -15.73 2.06 12.71
N PHE A 344 -15.05 3.00 12.07
CA PHE A 344 -14.45 4.13 12.79
C PHE A 344 -15.54 5.13 13.16
N SER A 345 -15.59 5.55 14.44
CA SER A 345 -16.49 6.61 14.87
C SER A 345 -16.27 7.86 14.01
N PHE A 346 -17.34 8.30 13.37
CA PHE A 346 -17.40 9.36 12.37
C PHE A 346 -16.79 10.68 12.87
N THR A 347 -15.70 11.16 12.26
CA THR A 347 -15.04 12.40 12.71
C THR A 347 -14.40 13.25 11.59
N VAL A 348 -14.46 12.84 10.32
CA VAL A 348 -13.92 13.67 9.20
C VAL A 348 -14.95 13.97 8.11
N THR A 349 -16.13 13.31 8.13
CA THR A 349 -17.03 13.29 6.97
C THR A 349 -18.17 14.31 7.00
N SER A 350 -18.55 14.90 8.15
CA SER A 350 -19.64 15.90 8.18
C SER A 350 -19.30 17.21 7.47
N LEU A 351 -18.03 17.43 7.12
CA LEU A 351 -17.56 18.65 6.45
C LEU A 351 -17.10 18.38 5.01
N LEU A 352 -17.32 17.17 4.49
CA LEU A 352 -17.02 16.81 3.11
C LEU A 352 -18.20 17.16 2.19
N PRO A 353 -17.96 17.55 0.92
CA PRO A 353 -19.05 17.91 0.01
C PRO A 353 -20.08 16.77 -0.13
N PRO A 354 -21.39 17.08 -0.23
CA PRO A 354 -22.48 16.11 -0.21
C PRO A 354 -22.51 15.13 -1.39
N ARG A 355 -21.58 15.24 -2.35
CA ARG A 355 -21.46 14.29 -3.48
C ARG A 355 -20.56 13.09 -3.18
N SER A 356 -20.03 12.98 -1.96
CA SER A 356 -19.27 11.80 -1.56
C SER A 356 -20.10 10.87 -0.70
N ASN A 357 -20.51 9.74 -1.27
CA ASN A 357 -21.20 8.63 -0.60
C ASN A 357 -20.27 7.90 0.38
N HIS A 358 -19.71 8.61 1.37
CA HIS A 358 -19.03 7.98 2.49
C HIS A 358 -20.08 7.60 3.53
N ASP A 359 -20.86 6.56 3.20
CA ASP A 359 -21.82 6.00 4.14
C ASP A 359 -21.06 5.35 5.32
N PRO A 360 -21.44 5.66 6.56
CA PRO A 360 -20.80 5.08 7.73
C PRO A 360 -21.07 3.57 7.80
N ILE A 361 -20.07 2.84 8.30
CA ILE A 361 -20.15 1.40 8.54
C ILE A 361 -21.19 1.14 9.64
N LYS A 362 -22.22 0.34 9.33
CA LYS A 362 -23.20 -0.17 10.30
C LYS A 362 -22.65 -1.41 11.03
N GLY A 363 -21.55 -1.23 11.76
CA GLY A 363 -20.87 -2.31 12.49
C GLY A 363 -19.89 -3.12 11.64
N ALA A 364 -19.03 -3.90 12.29
CA ALA A 364 -17.92 -4.56 11.60
C ALA A 364 -18.36 -5.70 10.68
N GLN A 365 -17.72 -5.81 9.52
CA GLN A 365 -17.95 -6.83 8.50
C GLN A 365 -16.68 -7.65 8.28
N ALA A 366 -16.75 -8.96 8.49
CA ALA A 366 -15.66 -9.85 8.09
C ALA A 366 -15.67 -10.02 6.56
N LEU A 367 -14.54 -9.71 5.92
CA LEU A 367 -14.38 -9.85 4.47
C LEU A 367 -13.93 -11.26 4.11
N SER A 368 -12.92 -11.78 4.81
CA SER A 368 -12.40 -13.13 4.59
C SER A 368 -11.71 -13.65 5.85
N CYS A 369 -11.77 -14.96 6.06
CA CYS A 369 -11.16 -15.68 7.16
C CYS A 369 -10.45 -16.92 6.59
N ALA A 370 -9.21 -17.15 7.01
CA ALA A 370 -8.45 -18.32 6.62
C ALA A 370 -7.69 -18.87 7.83
N CYS A 371 -7.63 -20.19 7.95
CA CYS A 371 -6.82 -20.83 8.97
C CYS A 371 -5.35 -20.73 8.58
N ILE A 372 -4.49 -20.45 9.55
CA ILE A 372 -3.04 -20.32 9.35
C ILE A 372 -2.45 -21.65 8.89
N VAL A 373 -2.98 -22.79 9.35
CA VAL A 373 -2.53 -24.12 8.93
C VAL A 373 -2.77 -24.39 7.44
N ASP A 374 -3.72 -23.67 6.82
CA ASP A 374 -4.02 -23.76 5.40
C ASP A 374 -3.13 -22.85 4.55
N LEU A 375 -2.25 -22.03 5.13
CA LEU A 375 -1.33 -21.17 4.39
C LEU A 375 -0.28 -22.03 3.67
N THR A 376 -0.39 -22.10 2.34
CA THR A 376 0.51 -22.92 1.51
C THR A 376 1.74 -22.15 1.05
N SER A 377 1.64 -20.82 0.92
CA SER A 377 2.75 -19.99 0.48
C SER A 377 2.60 -18.54 0.91
N PHE A 378 3.70 -17.95 1.35
CA PHE A 378 3.88 -16.50 1.58
C PHE A 378 4.91 -15.97 0.59
N ARG A 379 4.52 -15.05 -0.31
CA ARG A 379 5.43 -14.52 -1.34
C ARG A 379 5.66 -13.03 -1.18
N LEU A 380 6.94 -12.67 -1.26
CA LEU A 380 7.40 -11.29 -1.38
C LEU A 380 7.87 -11.09 -2.82
N PRO A 381 7.27 -10.17 -3.59
CA PRO A 381 7.68 -9.95 -4.97
C PRO A 381 9.07 -9.31 -5.07
N SER A 382 9.43 -8.46 -4.09
CA SER A 382 10.78 -7.89 -3.94
C SER A 382 10.98 -7.39 -2.51
N ALA A 383 12.25 -7.29 -2.08
CA ALA A 383 12.63 -6.79 -0.76
C ALA A 383 12.24 -5.32 -0.53
N GLU A 384 12.01 -4.53 -1.58
CA GLU A 384 11.66 -3.10 -1.47
C GLU A 384 10.16 -2.83 -1.54
N GLN A 385 9.36 -3.82 -1.91
CA GLN A 385 7.92 -3.63 -2.12
C GLN A 385 7.15 -3.73 -0.80
N SER A 386 6.09 -2.93 -0.68
CA SER A 386 5.24 -2.88 0.50
C SER A 386 4.01 -3.79 0.38
N TRP A 387 4.11 -4.91 -0.33
CA TRP A 387 3.00 -5.85 -0.48
C TRP A 387 3.47 -7.30 -0.52
N CYS A 388 2.57 -8.20 -0.16
CA CYS A 388 2.82 -9.65 -0.16
C CYS A 388 1.63 -10.41 -0.70
N ILE A 389 1.86 -11.68 -1.06
CA ILE A 389 0.84 -12.62 -1.51
C ILE A 389 0.72 -13.77 -0.50
N LEU A 390 -0.50 -14.06 -0.05
CA LEU A 390 -0.83 -15.23 0.76
C LEU A 390 -1.66 -16.23 -0.07
N GLU A 391 -1.15 -17.44 -0.22
CA GLU A 391 -1.83 -18.54 -0.89
C GLU A 391 -2.34 -19.52 0.19
N PHE A 392 -3.62 -19.92 0.11
CA PHE A 392 -4.24 -20.81 1.09
C PHE A 392 -4.85 -22.02 0.38
N ALA A 393 -4.86 -23.18 1.05
CA ALA A 393 -5.51 -24.40 0.56
C ALA A 393 -7.04 -24.33 0.68
N CYS A 394 -7.56 -23.76 1.76
CA CYS A 394 -8.98 -23.65 2.09
C CYS A 394 -9.27 -22.26 2.70
N ARG A 395 -10.52 -21.78 2.59
CA ARG A 395 -10.98 -20.48 3.13
C ARG A 395 -12.45 -20.51 3.51
N GLU A 396 -12.82 -19.69 4.49
CA GLU A 396 -14.19 -19.58 4.98
C GLU A 396 -14.60 -18.09 4.93
N VAL A 397 -15.76 -17.79 4.33
CA VAL A 397 -16.32 -16.43 4.08
C VAL A 397 -15.88 -15.75 2.76
N HIS A 398 -16.89 -15.37 1.96
CA HIS A 398 -16.85 -14.66 0.66
C HIS A 398 -15.63 -15.03 -0.21
N GLU A 399 -15.72 -16.19 -0.86
CA GLU A 399 -14.72 -16.71 -1.79
C GLU A 399 -14.41 -15.73 -2.94
N TYR A 400 -13.51 -14.78 -2.71
CA TYR A 400 -12.70 -14.23 -3.78
C TYR A 400 -11.73 -15.34 -4.18
N SER A 401 -12.04 -16.04 -5.26
CA SER A 401 -11.24 -17.14 -5.83
C SER A 401 -9.86 -16.63 -6.25
N GLY A 402 -8.88 -16.57 -5.34
CA GLY A 402 -7.51 -16.17 -5.66
C GLY A 402 -6.65 -15.78 -4.46
N ASP A 403 -5.33 -15.83 -4.59
CA ASP A 403 -4.34 -15.45 -3.57
C ASP A 403 -4.63 -14.08 -2.92
N TRP A 404 -4.48 -13.93 -1.59
CA TRP A 404 -4.63 -12.62 -0.95
C TRP A 404 -3.44 -11.75 -1.29
N ILE A 405 -3.67 -10.64 -1.98
CA ILE A 405 -2.64 -9.62 -2.22
C ILE A 405 -2.85 -8.49 -1.21
N LEU A 406 -1.94 -8.40 -0.25
CA LEU A 406 -2.00 -7.44 0.85
C LEU A 406 -1.01 -6.30 0.59
N TYR A 407 -1.52 -5.07 0.49
CA TYR A 407 -0.73 -3.87 0.32
C TYR A 407 -0.62 -3.12 1.65
N PHE A 408 0.57 -3.08 2.20
CA PHE A 408 0.93 -2.33 3.40
C PHE A 408 1.38 -0.91 3.03
N SER A 409 1.30 0.00 4.00
CA SER A 409 1.71 1.40 3.78
C SER A 409 3.21 1.54 3.56
N THR A 410 4.03 0.66 4.14
CA THR A 410 5.48 0.65 3.96
C THR A 410 6.03 -0.78 3.97
N ASN A 411 7.21 -0.99 3.39
CA ASN A 411 7.91 -2.27 3.44
C ASN A 411 8.30 -2.70 4.88
N ALA A 412 8.52 -1.74 5.78
CA ALA A 412 8.75 -2.04 7.20
C ALA A 412 7.55 -2.76 7.83
N GLU A 413 6.32 -2.38 7.46
CA GLU A 413 5.11 -3.04 7.97
C GLU A 413 4.94 -4.45 7.41
N VAL A 414 5.35 -4.70 6.15
CA VAL A 414 5.43 -6.07 5.60
C VAL A 414 6.43 -6.91 6.38
N THR A 415 7.57 -6.32 6.74
CA THR A 415 8.63 -7.02 7.48
C THR A 415 8.22 -7.38 8.90
N VAL A 416 7.35 -6.57 9.53
CA VAL A 416 6.76 -6.88 10.84
C VAL A 416 5.66 -7.94 10.73
N PHE A 417 4.93 -7.97 9.61
CA PHE A 417 3.90 -8.99 9.35
C PHE A 417 4.49 -10.38 9.09
N ARG A 418 5.63 -10.44 8.38
CA ARG A 418 6.40 -11.66 8.15
C ARG A 418 6.99 -12.19 9.45
#